data_AF-A0A950GG57-F1
#
_entry.id   AF-A0A950GG57-F1
#
_cell.length_a   1.000
_cell.length_b   1.000
_cell.length_c   1.000
_cell.angle_alpha   90.00
_cell.angle_beta   90.00
_cell.angle_gamma   90.00
#
_symmetry.space_group_name_H-M   'P 1'
#
loop_
_entity.id
_entity.type
_entity.pdbx_description
1 polymer ?
#
loop_
_entity_poly.entity_id
_entity_poly.type
_entity_poly.pdbx_seq_one_letter_code
_entity_poly.pdbx_strand_id
1 'polypeptide(L)'
;MLDKWTGTHFSLVSVSLAFAALQVLVALVGYNSLKLLSRVALPVKVVILAYLVSLLMAHDDPTFAPGHVLSYGGMPGPHWVAFATWMNVSAAAWLTMITDAADFCRYSRGRGDMWAGTIAAAALGTFVAGFIGAYGAAATLGKEPNSFAVIAEISTGGFTLLLVFIVIGLDNWTINVLNLYTGGLSLSNMFERLGRFWTTLLVSVLGVALSAVPSVVNGYTGYVGVLGNAFAPIAGILIADYVAIKRTQVDVVALFERGGPYWYWGGFNLVAIAWTAIGFVLCTLLVP
;
A
#
# COMPACT_ATOMS: atom_id res chain seq x y z
N MET A 1 5.17 -7.49 20.58
CA MET A 1 5.16 -6.10 21.12
C MET A 1 4.13 -5.94 22.22
N LEU A 2 2.86 -6.29 22.00
CA LEU A 2 1.83 -6.33 23.05
C LEU A 2 2.28 -7.15 24.27
N ASP A 3 2.80 -8.35 24.05
CA ASP A 3 3.33 -9.19 25.13
C ASP A 3 4.49 -8.53 25.89
N LYS A 4 5.44 -7.91 25.16
CA LYS A 4 6.57 -7.17 25.75
C LYS A 4 6.11 -5.95 26.56
N TRP A 5 5.01 -5.31 26.16
CA TRP A 5 4.48 -4.11 26.82
C TRP A 5 3.60 -4.43 28.03
N THR A 6 2.73 -5.42 27.92
CA THR A 6 1.71 -5.76 28.93
C THR A 6 2.14 -6.88 29.89
N GLY A 7 3.15 -7.66 29.52
CA GLY A 7 3.54 -8.86 30.26
C GLY A 7 2.56 -10.03 30.14
N THR A 8 1.49 -9.90 29.34
CA THR A 8 0.50 -10.95 29.10
C THR A 8 0.58 -11.46 27.68
N HIS A 9 0.53 -12.79 27.50
CA HIS A 9 0.49 -13.40 26.19
C HIS A 9 -0.90 -13.28 25.56
N PHE A 10 -0.98 -12.64 24.40
CA PHE A 10 -2.21 -12.58 23.61
C PHE A 10 -2.17 -13.58 22.45
N SER A 11 -3.31 -14.22 22.17
CA SER A 11 -3.45 -15.01 20.96
C SER A 11 -3.40 -14.09 19.74
N LEU A 12 -2.44 -14.34 18.84
CA LEU A 12 -2.31 -13.62 17.57
C LEU A 12 -3.62 -13.63 16.79
N VAL A 13 -4.28 -14.79 16.71
CA VAL A 13 -5.54 -14.95 15.97
C VAL A 13 -6.64 -14.05 16.56
N SER A 14 -6.78 -14.02 17.88
CA SER A 14 -7.81 -13.20 18.54
C SER A 14 -7.57 -11.70 18.33
N VAL A 15 -6.32 -11.26 18.45
CA VAL A 15 -5.94 -9.86 18.20
C VAL A 15 -6.19 -9.50 16.73
N SER A 16 -5.76 -10.35 15.79
CA SER A 16 -5.97 -10.13 14.35
C SER A 16 -7.44 -10.06 13.99
N LEU A 17 -8.29 -10.94 14.53
CA LEU A 17 -9.74 -10.92 14.29
C LEU A 17 -10.40 -9.67 14.88
N ALA A 18 -9.98 -9.23 16.07
CA ALA A 18 -10.48 -8.00 16.67
C ALA A 18 -10.13 -6.77 15.82
N PHE A 19 -8.87 -6.66 15.38
CA PHE A 19 -8.43 -5.59 14.48
C PHE A 19 -9.15 -5.64 13.13
N ALA A 20 -9.30 -6.83 12.55
CA ALA A 20 -10.04 -7.02 11.32
C ALA A 20 -11.49 -6.54 11.46
N ALA A 21 -12.20 -6.92 12.52
CA ALA A 21 -13.57 -6.48 12.76
C ALA A 21 -13.67 -4.94 12.82
N LEU A 22 -12.76 -4.27 13.52
CA LEU A 22 -12.70 -2.80 13.57
C LEU A 22 -12.46 -2.19 12.18
N GLN A 23 -11.56 -2.77 11.38
CA GLN A 23 -11.27 -2.33 10.01
C GLN A 23 -12.52 -2.47 9.12
N VAL A 24 -13.21 -3.61 9.18
CA VAL A 24 -14.45 -3.86 8.43
C VAL A 24 -15.53 -2.85 8.80
N LEU A 25 -15.75 -2.61 10.09
CA LEU A 25 -16.76 -1.66 10.56
C LEU A 25 -16.53 -0.26 9.98
N VAL A 26 -15.28 0.23 9.99
CA VAL A 26 -14.96 1.54 9.41
C VAL A 26 -15.17 1.56 7.90
N ALA A 27 -14.76 0.49 7.19
CA ALA A 27 -14.91 0.38 5.75
C ALA A 27 -16.39 0.43 5.31
N LEU A 28 -17.30 -0.17 6.09
CA LEU A 28 -18.73 -0.18 5.81
C LEU A 28 -19.37 1.22 5.87
N VAL A 29 -18.94 2.07 6.81
CA VAL A 29 -19.48 3.45 6.96
C VAL A 29 -19.14 4.31 5.72
N GLY A 30 -17.95 4.13 5.14
CA GLY A 30 -17.57 4.68 3.83
C GLY A 30 -16.52 5.77 3.84
N TYR A 31 -16.45 6.50 2.72
CA TYR A 31 -15.36 7.42 2.40
C TYR A 31 -15.13 8.51 3.46
N ASN A 32 -16.20 9.06 4.05
CA ASN A 32 -16.05 10.11 5.08
C ASN A 32 -15.31 9.61 6.32
N SER A 33 -15.55 8.35 6.72
CA SER A 33 -14.84 7.74 7.84
C SER A 33 -13.38 7.50 7.52
N LEU A 34 -13.08 7.04 6.30
CA LEU A 34 -11.70 6.87 5.83
C LEU A 34 -10.96 8.21 5.77
N LYS A 35 -11.60 9.26 5.25
CA LYS A 35 -11.05 10.62 5.24
C LYS A 35 -10.75 11.12 6.65
N LEU A 36 -11.66 10.91 7.60
CA LEU A 36 -11.45 11.30 9.00
C LEU A 36 -10.32 10.50 9.64
N LEU A 37 -10.33 9.17 9.45
CA LEU A 37 -9.29 8.27 9.94
C LEU A 37 -7.92 8.72 9.44
N SER A 38 -7.74 8.94 8.14
CA SER A 38 -6.46 9.40 7.57
C SER A 38 -6.07 10.79 8.06
N ARG A 39 -7.04 11.71 8.22
CA ARG A 39 -6.79 13.07 8.71
C ARG A 39 -6.27 13.10 10.14
N VAL A 40 -6.71 12.17 10.99
CA VAL A 40 -6.24 12.04 12.38
C VAL A 40 -4.99 11.17 12.46
N ALA A 41 -4.96 10.06 11.74
CA ALA A 41 -3.86 9.11 11.79
C ALA A 41 -2.57 9.73 11.26
N LEU A 42 -2.59 10.48 10.16
CA LEU A 42 -1.37 11.02 9.55
C LEU A 42 -0.55 11.93 10.51
N PRO A 43 -1.11 12.98 11.14
CA PRO A 43 -0.37 13.80 12.10
C PRO A 43 0.18 12.98 13.28
N VAL A 44 -0.63 12.06 13.82
CA VAL A 44 -0.23 11.20 14.94
C VAL A 44 0.95 10.32 14.53
N LYS A 45 0.87 9.67 13.36
CA LYS A 45 1.97 8.86 12.82
C LYS A 45 3.23 9.72 12.65
N VAL A 46 3.14 10.90 12.04
CA VAL A 46 4.30 11.77 11.80
C VAL A 46 5.00 12.14 13.10
N VAL A 47 4.25 12.53 14.14
CA VAL A 47 4.82 12.87 15.45
C VAL A 47 5.50 11.65 16.08
N ILE A 48 4.85 10.48 16.06
CA ILE A 48 5.42 9.26 16.62
C ILE A 48 6.67 8.86 15.85
N LEU A 49 6.63 8.83 14.52
CA LEU A 49 7.79 8.47 13.70
C LEU A 49 8.95 9.43 13.90
N ALA A 50 8.71 10.74 14.03
CA ALA A 50 9.76 11.70 14.36
C ALA A 50 10.41 11.39 15.71
N TYR A 51 9.62 11.06 16.73
CA TYR A 51 10.14 10.61 18.02
C TYR A 51 10.97 9.33 17.90
N LEU A 52 10.46 8.30 17.21
CA LEU A 52 11.15 7.02 17.05
C LEU A 52 12.46 7.15 16.27
N VAL A 53 12.48 8.00 15.24
CA VAL A 53 13.71 8.34 14.49
C VAL A 53 14.70 9.08 15.38
N SER A 54 14.24 10.05 16.19
CA SER A 54 15.13 10.75 17.11
C SER A 54 15.72 9.82 18.17
N LEU A 55 14.96 8.81 18.61
CA LEU A 55 15.41 7.78 19.54
C LEU A 55 16.48 6.88 18.90
N LEU A 56 16.31 6.51 17.62
CA LEU A 56 17.36 5.80 16.86
C LEU A 56 18.63 6.66 16.75
N MET A 57 18.50 7.92 16.35
CA MET A 57 19.62 8.84 16.14
C MET A 57 20.40 9.17 17.43
N ALA A 58 19.74 9.10 18.58
CA ALA A 58 20.30 9.42 19.89
C ALA A 58 20.79 8.19 20.68
N HIS A 59 20.78 7.00 20.06
CA HIS A 59 21.29 5.79 20.69
C HIS A 59 22.81 5.89 20.97
N ASP A 60 23.25 5.32 22.10
CA ASP A 60 24.64 5.47 22.58
C ASP A 60 25.68 4.78 21.67
N ASP A 61 25.26 3.79 20.89
CA ASP A 61 26.13 3.10 19.92
C ASP A 61 26.47 4.03 18.74
N PRO A 62 27.76 4.31 18.46
CA PRO A 62 28.19 5.15 17.35
C PRO A 62 27.64 4.73 15.98
N THR A 63 27.31 3.45 15.75
CA THR A 63 26.75 3.01 14.47
C THR A 63 25.38 3.62 14.18
N PHE A 64 24.66 4.04 15.22
CA PHE A 64 23.37 4.70 15.12
C PHE A 64 23.48 6.20 14.94
N ALA A 65 24.68 6.79 15.02
CA ALA A 65 24.84 8.22 14.80
C ALA A 65 24.54 8.59 13.34
N PRO A 66 23.84 9.72 13.05
CA PRO A 66 23.51 10.13 11.69
C PRO A 66 24.71 10.17 10.74
N GLY A 67 25.88 10.58 11.22
CA GLY A 67 27.11 10.61 10.40
C GLY A 67 27.54 9.22 9.91
N HIS A 68 27.47 8.19 10.77
CA HIS A 68 27.79 6.81 10.41
C HIS A 68 26.72 6.20 9.50
N VAL A 69 25.45 6.42 9.81
CA VAL A 69 24.34 5.90 9.02
C VAL A 69 24.31 6.49 7.61
N LEU A 70 24.48 7.81 7.46
CA LEU A 70 24.45 8.48 6.16
C LEU A 70 25.69 8.20 5.30
N SER A 71 26.79 7.75 5.91
CA SER A 71 28.00 7.33 5.19
C SER A 71 28.10 5.82 5.00
N TYR A 72 27.09 5.05 5.43
CA TYR A 72 27.07 3.61 5.30
C TYR A 72 26.99 3.19 3.82
N GLY A 73 28.07 2.57 3.33
CA GLY A 73 28.21 2.17 1.93
C GLY A 73 27.40 0.93 1.52
N GLY A 74 26.79 0.22 2.47
CA GLY A 74 26.01 -0.99 2.16
C GLY A 74 26.86 -2.19 1.71
N MET A 75 26.25 -3.08 0.93
CA MET A 75 26.90 -4.27 0.39
C MET A 75 27.89 -3.92 -0.72
N PRO A 76 29.06 -4.61 -0.81
CA PRO A 76 29.96 -4.48 -1.94
C PRO A 76 29.28 -4.92 -3.25
N GLY A 77 29.34 -4.11 -4.31
CA GLY A 77 28.82 -4.48 -5.62
C GLY A 77 28.38 -3.29 -6.48
N PRO A 78 27.81 -3.54 -7.67
CA PRO A 78 27.28 -2.47 -8.52
C PRO A 78 26.00 -1.89 -7.92
N HIS A 79 26.09 -0.73 -7.26
CA HIS A 79 24.96 -0.05 -6.62
C HIS A 79 23.80 0.23 -7.58
N TRP A 80 24.09 0.39 -8.89
CA TRP A 80 23.09 0.59 -9.92
C TRP A 80 22.12 -0.59 -10.06
N VAL A 81 22.61 -1.84 -9.97
CA VAL A 81 21.75 -3.02 -10.12
C VAL A 81 20.78 -3.10 -8.93
N ALA A 82 21.28 -2.93 -7.72
CA ALA A 82 20.45 -2.89 -6.51
C ALA A 82 19.41 -1.75 -6.57
N PHE A 83 19.82 -0.57 -7.02
CA PHE A 83 18.92 0.56 -7.22
C PHE A 83 17.85 0.27 -8.26
N ALA A 84 18.21 -0.28 -9.42
CA ALA A 84 17.27 -0.64 -10.48
C ALA A 84 16.27 -1.71 -10.02
N THR A 85 16.72 -2.73 -9.28
CA THR A 85 15.86 -3.75 -8.67
C THR A 85 14.91 -3.13 -7.65
N TRP A 86 15.39 -2.26 -6.75
CA TRP A 86 14.55 -1.59 -5.76
C TRP A 86 13.49 -0.69 -6.42
N MET A 87 13.89 0.09 -7.43
CA MET A 87 12.97 0.93 -8.22
C MET A 87 11.88 0.07 -8.88
N ASN A 88 12.27 -1.05 -9.48
CA ASN A 88 11.35 -1.98 -10.13
C ASN A 88 10.34 -2.58 -9.12
N VAL A 89 10.81 -3.11 -8.01
CA VAL A 89 9.94 -3.69 -6.95
C VAL A 89 9.00 -2.63 -6.38
N SER A 90 9.51 -1.43 -6.12
CA SER A 90 8.70 -0.32 -5.60
C SER A 90 7.61 0.08 -6.61
N ALA A 91 7.97 0.29 -7.88
CA ALA A 91 6.99 0.61 -8.92
C ALA A 91 5.94 -0.50 -9.09
N ALA A 92 6.36 -1.76 -9.11
CA ALA A 92 5.48 -2.92 -9.20
C ALA A 92 4.47 -3.00 -8.05
N ALA A 93 4.92 -2.75 -6.82
CA ALA A 93 4.04 -2.74 -5.64
C ALA A 93 2.97 -1.65 -5.68
N TRP A 94 3.26 -0.50 -6.31
CA TRP A 94 2.31 0.62 -6.41
C TRP A 94 1.37 0.52 -7.63
N LEU A 95 1.72 -0.26 -8.64
CA LEU A 95 0.87 -0.44 -9.83
C LEU A 95 -0.49 -1.05 -9.51
N THR A 96 -0.60 -1.85 -8.45
CA THR A 96 -1.89 -2.41 -8.00
C THR A 96 -2.84 -1.33 -7.47
N MET A 97 -2.33 -0.16 -7.08
CA MET A 97 -3.12 0.94 -6.53
C MET A 97 -3.55 1.98 -7.58
N ILE A 98 -3.31 1.73 -8.87
CA ILE A 98 -3.65 2.70 -9.93
C ILE A 98 -5.16 3.01 -9.99
N THR A 99 -6.01 2.00 -9.76
CA THR A 99 -7.47 2.16 -9.70
C THR A 99 -7.90 2.84 -8.40
N ASP A 100 -7.23 2.54 -7.29
CA ASP A 100 -7.49 3.20 -6.01
C ASP A 100 -7.18 4.70 -6.10
N ALA A 101 -6.11 5.08 -6.79
CA ALA A 101 -5.79 6.48 -7.01
C ALA A 101 -6.95 7.21 -7.71
N ALA A 102 -7.59 6.61 -8.71
CA ALA A 102 -8.74 7.18 -9.40
C ALA A 102 -9.96 7.36 -8.47
N ASP A 103 -10.21 6.39 -7.57
CA ASP A 103 -11.29 6.46 -6.58
C ASP A 103 -11.13 7.62 -5.60
N PHE A 104 -9.90 8.03 -5.30
CA PHE A 104 -9.62 9.18 -4.43
C PHE A 104 -9.62 10.50 -5.19
N CYS A 105 -9.06 10.50 -6.40
CA CYS A 105 -9.00 11.69 -7.24
C CYS A 105 -10.40 12.24 -7.55
N ARG A 106 -11.44 11.39 -7.59
CA ARG A 106 -12.83 11.84 -7.77
C ARG A 106 -13.34 12.77 -6.65
N TYR A 107 -12.71 12.70 -5.48
CA TYR A 107 -13.06 13.51 -4.30
C TYR A 107 -12.17 14.76 -4.14
N SER A 108 -11.21 14.97 -5.05
CA SER A 108 -10.40 16.19 -5.09
C SER A 108 -11.26 17.40 -5.48
N ARG A 109 -10.94 18.57 -4.94
CA ARG A 109 -11.70 19.81 -5.22
C ARG A 109 -11.47 20.33 -6.64
N GLY A 110 -10.33 19.98 -7.23
CA GLY A 110 -9.95 20.34 -8.58
C GLY A 110 -8.70 19.58 -9.04
N ARG A 111 -8.36 19.75 -10.33
CA ARG A 111 -7.25 19.02 -10.98
C ARG A 111 -5.87 19.37 -10.40
N GLY A 112 -5.67 20.61 -9.97
CA GLY A 112 -4.43 21.04 -9.31
C GLY A 112 -4.22 20.34 -7.97
N ASP A 113 -5.24 20.36 -7.09
CA ASP A 113 -5.22 19.68 -5.79
C ASP A 113 -5.03 18.17 -5.93
N MET A 114 -5.64 17.57 -6.96
CA MET A 114 -5.45 16.17 -7.31
C MET A 114 -3.97 15.88 -7.56
N TRP A 115 -3.34 16.55 -8.54
CA TRP A 115 -1.94 16.33 -8.90
C TRP A 115 -0.98 16.61 -7.74
N ALA A 116 -1.13 17.76 -7.08
CA ALA A 116 -0.27 18.12 -5.95
C ALA A 116 -0.42 17.11 -4.81
N GLY A 117 -1.64 16.67 -4.51
CA GLY A 117 -1.95 15.70 -3.47
C GLY A 117 -1.33 14.33 -3.75
N THR A 118 -1.55 13.74 -4.93
CA THR A 118 -1.00 12.41 -5.26
C THR A 118 0.52 12.42 -5.37
N ILE A 119 1.13 13.45 -5.99
CA ILE A 119 2.58 13.54 -6.10
C ILE A 119 3.22 13.73 -4.72
N ALA A 120 2.70 14.64 -3.89
CA ALA A 120 3.24 14.86 -2.55
C ALA A 120 3.07 13.62 -1.67
N ALA A 121 1.91 12.95 -1.73
CA ALA A 121 1.68 11.71 -0.98
C ALA A 121 2.64 10.59 -1.40
N ALA A 122 2.83 10.39 -2.71
CA ALA A 122 3.74 9.37 -3.23
C ALA A 122 5.20 9.67 -2.84
N ALA A 123 5.65 10.91 -3.05
CA ALA A 123 7.04 11.30 -2.77
C ALA A 123 7.34 11.30 -1.27
N LEU A 124 6.53 11.99 -0.46
CA LEU A 124 6.77 12.12 0.98
C LEU A 124 6.53 10.78 1.70
N GLY A 125 5.48 10.04 1.34
CA GLY A 125 5.19 8.74 1.93
C GLY A 125 6.30 7.73 1.68
N THR A 126 6.73 7.61 0.42
CA THR A 126 7.84 6.70 0.05
C THR A 126 9.16 7.15 0.67
N PHE A 127 9.44 8.45 0.68
CA PHE A 127 10.66 8.98 1.30
C PHE A 127 10.72 8.70 2.80
N VAL A 128 9.65 8.99 3.55
CA VAL A 128 9.62 8.77 5.00
C VAL A 128 9.74 7.28 5.34
N ALA A 129 8.96 6.43 4.68
CA ALA A 129 9.01 4.97 4.92
C ALA A 129 10.39 4.39 4.53
N GLY A 130 10.90 4.76 3.37
CA GLY A 130 12.21 4.33 2.88
C GLY A 130 13.35 4.82 3.78
N PHE A 131 13.30 6.07 4.22
CA PHE A 131 14.30 6.65 5.12
C PHE A 131 14.34 5.91 6.46
N ILE A 132 13.20 5.68 7.10
CA ILE A 132 13.15 4.99 8.40
C ILE A 132 13.66 3.56 8.28
N GLY A 133 13.23 2.83 7.23
CA GLY A 133 13.69 1.47 6.93
C GLY A 133 15.21 1.41 6.69
N ALA A 134 15.70 2.26 5.80
CA ALA A 134 17.13 2.33 5.48
C ALA A 134 17.97 2.76 6.68
N TYR A 135 17.48 3.68 7.51
CA TYR A 135 18.18 4.13 8.71
C TYR A 135 18.39 3.00 9.71
N GLY A 136 17.33 2.25 10.04
CA GLY A 136 17.43 1.11 10.96
C GLY A 136 18.31 -0.01 10.42
N ALA A 137 18.18 -0.33 9.13
CA ALA A 137 19.03 -1.32 8.48
C ALA A 137 20.51 -0.90 8.49
N ALA A 138 20.83 0.35 8.15
CA ALA A 138 22.20 0.85 8.17
C ALA A 138 22.78 0.96 9.60
N ALA A 139 21.99 1.41 10.58
CA ALA A 139 22.39 1.50 11.98
C ALA A 139 22.78 0.14 12.58
N THR A 140 22.11 -0.93 12.11
CA THR A 140 22.42 -2.32 12.50
C THR A 140 23.42 -3.02 11.57
N LEU A 141 24.04 -2.28 10.65
CA LEU A 141 24.99 -2.80 9.65
C LEU A 141 24.38 -3.92 8.78
N GLY A 142 23.10 -3.81 8.48
CA GLY A 142 22.33 -4.73 7.63
C GLY A 142 21.81 -5.98 8.35
N LYS A 143 21.94 -6.08 9.68
CA LYS A 143 21.52 -7.26 10.45
C LYS A 143 20.02 -7.37 10.63
N GLU A 144 19.34 -6.24 10.82
CA GLU A 144 17.89 -6.21 11.04
C GLU A 144 17.23 -5.20 10.08
N PRO A 145 16.49 -5.67 9.07
CA PRO A 145 15.82 -4.79 8.10
C PRO A 145 14.58 -4.09 8.67
N ASN A 146 14.01 -4.56 9.78
CA ASN A 146 12.83 -3.96 10.39
C ASN A 146 13.21 -2.94 11.47
N SER A 147 13.17 -1.66 11.12
CA SER A 147 13.48 -0.57 12.05
C SER A 147 12.62 -0.56 13.32
N PHE A 148 11.37 -1.05 13.28
CA PHE A 148 10.54 -1.15 14.48
C PHE A 148 10.97 -2.29 15.41
N ALA A 149 11.56 -3.36 14.86
CA ALA A 149 12.19 -4.40 15.66
C ALA A 149 13.45 -3.86 16.34
N VAL A 150 14.31 -3.14 15.60
CA VAL A 150 15.49 -2.45 16.14
C VAL A 150 15.10 -1.53 17.31
N ILE A 151 14.09 -0.67 17.11
CA ILE A 151 13.59 0.24 18.15
C ILE A 151 13.14 -0.53 19.40
N ALA A 152 12.44 -1.65 19.22
CA ALA A 152 11.92 -2.46 20.32
C ALA A 152 13.01 -3.28 21.05
N GLU A 153 14.22 -3.37 20.49
CA GLU A 153 15.40 -3.95 21.14
C GLU A 153 16.18 -2.90 21.93
N ILE A 154 16.42 -1.73 21.34
CA ILE A 154 17.18 -0.66 21.98
C ILE A 154 16.39 0.09 23.06
N SER A 155 15.05 0.05 23.01
CA SER A 155 14.19 0.69 24.01
C SER A 155 13.11 -0.27 24.49
N THR A 156 13.26 -0.74 25.73
CA THR A 156 12.27 -1.56 26.43
C THR A 156 11.29 -0.73 27.25
N GLY A 157 11.37 0.60 27.18
CA GLY A 157 10.45 1.50 27.86
C GLY A 157 9.01 1.25 27.39
N GLY A 158 8.10 1.02 28.34
CA GLY A 158 6.70 0.72 28.03
C GLY A 158 6.01 1.80 27.18
N PHE A 159 6.43 3.06 27.34
CA PHE A 159 5.96 4.18 26.51
C PHE A 159 6.39 4.04 25.04
N THR A 160 7.67 3.76 24.76
CA THR A 160 8.17 3.57 23.39
C THR A 160 7.46 2.41 22.72
N LEU A 161 7.32 1.27 23.41
CA LEU A 161 6.64 0.10 22.88
C LEU A 161 5.15 0.36 22.58
N LEU A 162 4.47 1.14 23.42
CA LEU A 162 3.11 1.60 23.15
C LEU A 162 3.04 2.48 21.89
N LEU A 163 3.98 3.42 21.71
CA LEU A 163 4.01 4.28 20.52
C LEU A 163 4.27 3.47 19.24
N VAL A 164 5.19 2.49 19.29
CA VAL A 164 5.42 1.57 18.17
C VAL A 164 4.15 0.77 17.85
N PHE A 165 3.46 0.27 18.87
CA PHE A 165 2.19 -0.43 18.67
C PHE A 165 1.11 0.47 18.03
N ILE A 166 0.98 1.72 18.51
CA ILE A 166 0.03 2.70 17.97
C ILE A 166 0.35 3.00 16.50
N VAL A 167 1.60 3.28 16.15
CA VAL A 167 1.94 3.66 14.76
C VAL A 167 1.74 2.50 13.80
N ILE A 168 2.15 1.27 14.16
CA ILE A 168 1.92 0.06 13.35
C ILE A 168 0.42 -0.23 13.22
N GLY A 169 -0.33 -0.10 14.32
CA GLY A 169 -1.77 -0.31 14.34
C GLY A 169 -2.51 0.69 13.45
N LEU A 170 -2.20 1.99 13.57
CA LEU A 170 -2.76 3.04 12.73
C LEU A 170 -2.39 2.86 11.25
N ASP A 171 -1.17 2.42 10.97
CA ASP A 171 -0.71 2.21 9.60
C ASP A 171 -1.47 1.10 8.89
N ASN A 172 -1.50 -0.09 9.51
CA ASN A 172 -2.30 -1.23 9.05
C ASN A 172 -3.79 -0.88 8.95
N TRP A 173 -4.32 -0.13 9.92
CA TRP A 173 -5.73 0.27 9.89
C TRP A 173 -6.06 1.14 8.68
N THR A 174 -5.25 2.16 8.41
CA THR A 174 -5.50 3.06 7.27
C THR A 174 -5.45 2.34 5.92
N ILE A 175 -4.46 1.46 5.70
CA ILE A 175 -4.28 0.78 4.42
C ILE A 175 -5.31 -0.35 4.21
N ASN A 176 -5.68 -1.08 5.27
CA ASN A 176 -6.66 -2.16 5.13
C ASN A 176 -8.07 -1.60 4.90
N VAL A 177 -8.47 -0.54 5.62
CA VAL A 177 -9.77 0.10 5.38
C VAL A 177 -9.86 0.66 3.95
N LEU A 178 -8.75 1.21 3.45
CA LEU A 178 -8.63 1.66 2.06
C LEU A 178 -8.93 0.51 1.08
N ASN A 179 -8.20 -0.60 1.19
CA ASN A 179 -8.35 -1.76 0.29
C ASN A 179 -9.76 -2.38 0.36
N LEU A 180 -10.36 -2.44 1.55
CA LEU A 180 -11.72 -2.94 1.73
C LEU A 180 -12.76 -2.00 1.10
N TYR A 181 -12.54 -0.69 1.21
CA TYR A 181 -13.42 0.31 0.63
C TYR A 181 -13.36 0.29 -0.91
N THR A 182 -12.17 0.35 -1.51
CA THR A 182 -12.02 0.38 -2.98
C THR A 182 -12.39 -0.97 -3.61
N GLY A 183 -12.05 -2.09 -2.97
CA GLY A 183 -12.51 -3.41 -3.39
C GLY A 183 -14.03 -3.56 -3.33
N GLY A 184 -14.66 -3.06 -2.25
CA GLY A 184 -16.11 -3.05 -2.13
C GLY A 184 -16.81 -2.15 -3.15
N LEU A 185 -16.21 -1.01 -3.48
CA LEU A 185 -16.69 -0.10 -4.52
C LEU A 185 -16.58 -0.73 -5.90
N SER A 186 -15.45 -1.37 -6.21
CA SER A 186 -15.21 -2.11 -7.46
C SER A 186 -16.27 -3.20 -7.66
N LEU A 187 -16.54 -3.99 -6.62
CA LEU A 187 -17.56 -5.03 -6.68
C LEU A 187 -18.98 -4.45 -6.80
N SER A 188 -19.26 -3.28 -6.21
CA SER A 188 -20.55 -2.59 -6.37
C SER A 188 -20.78 -2.08 -7.79
N ASN A 189 -19.72 -1.67 -8.48
CA ASN A 189 -19.80 -1.25 -9.89
C ASN A 189 -20.02 -2.44 -10.83
N MET A 190 -19.51 -3.64 -10.47
CA MET A 190 -19.76 -4.87 -11.23
C MET A 190 -21.17 -5.43 -11.00
N PHE A 191 -21.66 -5.34 -9.77
CA PHE A 191 -22.94 -5.92 -9.36
C PHE A 191 -23.80 -4.88 -8.64
N GLU A 192 -24.33 -3.93 -9.41
CA GLU A 192 -25.09 -2.77 -8.92
C GLU A 192 -26.26 -3.16 -7.98
N ARG A 193 -26.87 -4.33 -8.21
CA ARG A 193 -28.01 -4.84 -7.42
C ARG A 193 -27.67 -5.19 -5.97
N LEU A 194 -26.40 -5.50 -5.66
CA LEU A 194 -25.99 -5.90 -4.31
C LEU A 194 -25.89 -4.70 -3.37
N GLY A 195 -25.62 -3.50 -3.90
CA GLY A 195 -25.43 -2.29 -3.10
C GLY A 195 -24.11 -2.28 -2.31
N ARG A 196 -23.63 -1.06 -2.00
CA ARG A 196 -22.27 -0.84 -1.45
C ARG A 196 -22.01 -1.57 -0.13
N PHE A 197 -23.00 -1.60 0.76
CA PHE A 197 -22.84 -2.24 2.07
C PHE A 197 -22.50 -3.73 1.93
N TRP A 198 -23.27 -4.46 1.13
CA TRP A 198 -23.07 -5.89 0.96
C TRP A 198 -21.81 -6.22 0.16
N THR A 199 -21.47 -5.42 -0.84
CA THR A 199 -20.24 -5.65 -1.61
C THR A 199 -18.98 -5.40 -0.77
N THR A 200 -18.95 -4.32 0.02
CA THR A 200 -17.86 -4.08 0.98
C THR A 200 -17.80 -5.18 2.04
N LEU A 201 -18.94 -5.64 2.56
CA LEU A 201 -18.99 -6.73 3.53
C LEU A 201 -18.46 -8.04 2.95
N LEU A 202 -18.86 -8.40 1.73
CA LEU A 202 -18.38 -9.62 1.05
C LEU A 202 -16.86 -9.58 0.83
N VAL A 203 -16.34 -8.48 0.29
CA VAL A 203 -14.89 -8.28 0.11
C VAL A 203 -14.15 -8.37 1.45
N SER A 204 -14.73 -7.77 2.49
CA SER A 204 -14.20 -7.81 3.85
C SER A 204 -14.12 -9.22 4.42
N VAL A 205 -15.21 -9.98 4.36
CA VAL A 205 -15.26 -11.36 4.88
C VAL A 205 -14.27 -12.24 4.12
N LEU A 206 -14.22 -12.12 2.79
CA LEU A 206 -13.26 -12.88 1.96
C LEU A 206 -11.81 -12.51 2.28
N GLY A 207 -11.50 -11.22 2.42
CA GLY A 207 -10.17 -10.75 2.79
C GLY A 207 -9.70 -11.24 4.15
N VAL A 208 -10.60 -11.21 5.15
CA VAL A 208 -10.32 -11.74 6.50
C VAL A 208 -10.14 -13.26 6.47
N ALA A 209 -10.99 -13.99 5.74
CA ALA A 209 -10.87 -15.42 5.59
C ALA A 209 -9.55 -15.83 4.91
N LEU A 210 -9.16 -15.14 3.85
CA LEU A 210 -7.87 -15.36 3.17
C LEU A 210 -6.68 -15.04 4.08
N SER A 211 -6.78 -14.00 4.91
CA SER A 211 -5.73 -13.63 5.88
C SER A 211 -5.53 -14.70 6.96
N ALA A 212 -6.52 -15.56 7.20
CA ALA A 212 -6.41 -16.70 8.11
C ALA A 212 -5.70 -17.91 7.48
N VAL A 213 -5.40 -17.90 6.18
CA VAL A 213 -4.74 -18.99 5.46
C VAL A 213 -3.22 -18.77 5.48
N PRO A 214 -2.43 -19.60 6.19
CA PRO A 214 -0.99 -19.36 6.34
C PRO A 214 -0.20 -19.35 5.04
N SER A 215 -0.59 -20.15 4.04
CA SER A 215 0.07 -20.17 2.73
C SER A 215 -0.08 -18.85 1.98
N VAL A 216 -1.23 -18.17 2.13
CA VAL A 216 -1.48 -16.85 1.54
C VAL A 216 -0.59 -15.80 2.19
N VAL A 217 -0.50 -15.83 3.52
CA VAL A 217 0.32 -14.88 4.30
C VAL A 217 1.82 -15.10 4.02
N ASN A 218 2.28 -16.34 4.05
CA ASN A 218 3.70 -16.68 3.84
C ASN A 218 4.15 -16.49 2.39
N GLY A 219 3.24 -16.59 1.42
CA GLY A 219 3.53 -16.38 -0.01
C GLY A 219 3.39 -14.94 -0.50
N TYR A 220 3.09 -13.98 0.39
CA TYR A 220 2.74 -12.60 0.05
C TYR A 220 3.66 -11.95 -1.00
N THR A 221 4.98 -12.07 -0.83
CA THR A 221 5.96 -11.46 -1.74
C THR A 221 5.85 -12.00 -3.17
N GLY A 222 5.64 -13.31 -3.33
CA GLY A 222 5.43 -13.94 -4.63
C GLY A 222 4.13 -13.48 -5.29
N TYR A 223 3.04 -13.40 -4.53
CA TYR A 223 1.76 -12.92 -5.05
C TYR A 223 1.83 -11.46 -5.50
N VAL A 224 2.46 -10.58 -4.71
CA VAL A 224 2.65 -9.16 -5.09
C VAL A 224 3.50 -9.04 -6.35
N GLY A 225 4.53 -9.87 -6.53
CA GLY A 225 5.32 -9.89 -7.77
C GLY A 225 4.47 -10.24 -8.99
N VAL A 226 3.68 -11.31 -8.91
CA VAL A 226 2.77 -11.71 -10.00
C VAL A 226 1.71 -10.65 -10.28
N LEU A 227 1.12 -10.06 -9.24
CA LEU A 227 0.17 -8.97 -9.39
C LEU A 227 0.82 -7.75 -10.03
N GLY A 228 2.01 -7.35 -9.61
CA GLY A 228 2.78 -6.26 -10.23
C GLY A 228 2.98 -6.49 -11.74
N ASN A 229 3.36 -7.70 -12.13
CA ASN A 229 3.52 -8.09 -13.54
C ASN A 229 2.20 -8.05 -14.33
N ALA A 230 1.05 -8.27 -13.68
CA ALA A 230 -0.26 -8.18 -14.32
C ALA A 230 -0.78 -6.74 -14.41
N PHE A 231 -0.56 -5.93 -13.36
CA PHE A 231 -1.04 -4.54 -13.31
C PHE A 231 -0.18 -3.60 -14.16
N ALA A 232 1.11 -3.90 -14.38
CA ALA A 232 1.97 -3.12 -15.28
C ALA A 232 1.40 -2.94 -16.70
N PRO A 233 1.07 -4.00 -17.46
CA PRO A 233 0.49 -3.85 -18.79
C PRO A 233 -0.92 -3.27 -18.77
N ILE A 234 -1.73 -3.55 -17.73
CA ILE A 234 -3.05 -2.92 -17.55
C ILE A 234 -2.90 -1.40 -17.46
N ALA A 235 -1.99 -0.92 -16.60
CA ALA A 235 -1.70 0.50 -16.44
C ALA A 235 -1.21 1.11 -17.77
N GLY A 236 -0.30 0.44 -18.46
CA GLY A 236 0.21 0.88 -19.77
C GLY A 236 -0.89 1.04 -20.81
N ILE A 237 -1.81 0.09 -20.90
CA ILE A 237 -2.95 0.15 -21.83
C ILE A 237 -3.93 1.24 -21.46
N LEU A 238 -4.26 1.41 -20.18
CA LEU A 238 -5.14 2.49 -19.72
C LEU A 238 -4.55 3.87 -20.05
N ILE A 239 -3.24 4.05 -19.84
CA ILE A 239 -2.54 5.29 -20.18
C ILE A 239 -2.51 5.51 -21.70
N ALA A 240 -2.17 4.48 -22.49
CA ALA A 240 -2.12 4.57 -23.94
C ALA A 240 -3.51 4.87 -24.54
N ASP A 241 -4.55 4.20 -24.07
CA ASP A 241 -5.93 4.43 -24.50
C ASP A 241 -6.36 5.86 -24.17
N TYR A 242 -6.15 6.32 -22.93
CA TYR A 242 -6.57 7.64 -22.50
C TYR A 242 -5.77 8.77 -23.17
N VAL A 243 -4.43 8.68 -23.21
CA VAL A 243 -3.56 9.77 -23.66
C VAL A 243 -3.31 9.73 -25.17
N ALA A 244 -2.97 8.57 -25.73
CA ALA A 244 -2.55 8.48 -27.13
C ALA A 244 -3.74 8.29 -28.09
N ILE A 245 -4.66 7.37 -27.75
CA ILE A 245 -5.80 7.04 -28.62
C ILE A 245 -6.91 8.08 -28.48
N LYS A 246 -7.37 8.29 -27.23
CA LYS A 246 -8.50 9.18 -26.92
C LYS A 246 -8.09 10.64 -26.70
N ARG A 247 -6.79 10.94 -26.71
CA ARG A 247 -6.25 12.32 -26.58
C ARG A 247 -6.83 13.08 -25.38
N THR A 248 -6.96 12.38 -24.25
CA THR A 248 -7.54 12.87 -22.99
C THR A 248 -9.02 13.24 -23.04
N GLN A 249 -9.74 12.83 -24.10
CA GLN A 249 -11.16 13.07 -24.29
C GLN A 249 -11.94 11.76 -24.13
N VAL A 250 -12.76 11.68 -23.09
CA VAL A 250 -13.61 10.52 -22.83
C VAL A 250 -15.06 10.98 -22.74
N ASP A 251 -15.92 10.37 -23.54
CA ASP A 251 -17.36 10.51 -23.36
C ASP A 251 -17.79 9.74 -22.11
N VAL A 252 -18.14 10.47 -21.05
CA VAL A 252 -18.52 9.90 -19.76
C VAL A 252 -19.89 9.23 -19.81
N VAL A 253 -20.81 9.74 -20.62
CA VAL A 253 -22.18 9.19 -20.70
C VAL A 253 -22.14 7.83 -21.39
N ALA A 254 -21.38 7.74 -22.49
CA ALA A 254 -21.19 6.50 -23.24
C ALA A 254 -20.54 5.36 -22.41
N LEU A 255 -19.89 5.65 -21.27
CA LEU A 255 -19.36 4.60 -20.37
C LEU A 255 -20.47 3.79 -19.69
N PHE A 256 -21.67 4.36 -19.55
CA PHE A 256 -22.82 3.72 -18.91
C PHE A 256 -23.79 3.10 -19.93
N GLU A 257 -23.53 3.24 -21.23
CA GLU A 257 -24.41 2.79 -22.30
C GLU A 257 -24.04 1.40 -22.81
N ARG A 258 -24.92 0.43 -22.56
CA ARG A 258 -24.78 -0.91 -23.14
C ARG A 258 -24.98 -0.84 -24.66
N GLY A 259 -23.96 -1.24 -25.41
CA GLY A 259 -23.92 -1.13 -26.88
C GLY A 259 -23.31 0.17 -27.41
N GLY A 260 -22.85 1.07 -26.52
CA GLY A 260 -22.13 2.28 -26.89
C GLY A 260 -20.71 2.03 -27.44
N PRO A 261 -19.94 3.08 -27.75
CA PRO A 261 -18.61 2.97 -28.36
C PRO A 261 -17.59 2.18 -27.55
N TYR A 262 -17.79 2.05 -26.23
CA TYR A 262 -16.92 1.26 -25.34
C TYR A 262 -17.43 -0.15 -25.06
N TRP A 263 -18.52 -0.59 -25.72
CA TRP A 263 -19.04 -1.95 -25.57
C TRP A 263 -18.23 -2.97 -26.38
N TYR A 264 -17.55 -2.54 -27.44
CA TYR A 264 -16.72 -3.38 -28.30
C TYR A 264 -17.44 -4.70 -28.70
N TRP A 265 -16.77 -5.84 -28.58
CA TRP A 265 -17.33 -7.14 -28.93
C TRP A 265 -17.93 -7.81 -27.69
N GLY A 266 -19.25 -7.70 -27.53
CA GLY A 266 -19.97 -8.35 -26.43
C GLY A 266 -19.61 -7.83 -25.03
N GLY A 267 -19.10 -6.60 -24.92
CA GLY A 267 -18.59 -6.02 -23.67
C GLY A 267 -17.07 -6.11 -23.53
N PHE A 268 -16.37 -6.74 -24.48
CA PHE A 268 -14.93 -6.99 -24.38
C PHE A 268 -14.14 -6.31 -25.50
N ASN A 269 -13.11 -5.57 -25.11
CA ASN A 269 -12.07 -5.12 -26.03
C ASN A 269 -10.99 -6.21 -26.17
N LEU A 270 -11.18 -7.11 -27.16
CA LEU A 270 -10.26 -8.23 -27.38
C LEU A 270 -8.82 -7.80 -27.67
N VAL A 271 -8.62 -6.65 -28.32
CA VAL A 271 -7.30 -6.10 -28.61
C VAL A 271 -6.60 -5.68 -27.33
N ALA A 272 -7.29 -4.96 -26.44
CA ALA A 272 -6.75 -4.59 -25.13
C ALA A 272 -6.43 -5.83 -24.29
N ILE A 273 -7.31 -6.84 -24.27
CA ILE A 273 -7.06 -8.10 -23.55
C ILE A 273 -5.82 -8.82 -24.10
N ALA A 274 -5.67 -8.89 -25.41
CA ALA A 274 -4.51 -9.51 -26.04
C ALA A 274 -3.20 -8.78 -25.66
N TRP A 275 -3.18 -7.45 -25.71
CA TRP A 275 -2.02 -6.67 -25.28
C TRP A 275 -1.72 -6.82 -23.79
N THR A 276 -2.75 -6.92 -22.94
CA THR A 276 -2.56 -7.20 -21.51
C THR A 276 -1.90 -8.56 -21.31
N ALA A 277 -2.38 -9.59 -22.01
CA ALA A 277 -1.83 -10.94 -21.92
C ALA A 277 -0.38 -11.01 -22.43
N ILE A 278 -0.08 -10.39 -23.57
CA ILE A 278 1.27 -10.29 -24.12
C ILE A 278 2.18 -9.57 -23.13
N GLY A 279 1.74 -8.42 -22.61
CA GLY A 279 2.50 -7.64 -21.63
C GLY A 279 2.77 -8.41 -20.35
N PHE A 280 1.79 -9.17 -19.83
CA PHE A 280 1.96 -10.01 -18.65
C PHE A 280 3.02 -11.09 -18.88
N VAL A 281 2.99 -11.78 -20.04
CA VAL A 281 3.99 -12.77 -20.41
C VAL A 281 5.37 -12.13 -20.52
N LEU A 282 5.49 -10.97 -21.18
CA LEU A 282 6.76 -10.25 -21.30
C LEU A 282 7.30 -9.82 -19.94
N CYS A 283 6.47 -9.22 -19.07
CA CYS A 283 6.88 -8.85 -17.71
C CYS A 283 7.35 -10.07 -16.93
N THR A 284 6.66 -11.20 -17.03
CA THR A 284 7.02 -12.43 -16.30
C THR A 284 8.30 -13.08 -16.83
N LEU A 285 8.62 -12.94 -18.12
CA LEU A 285 9.81 -13.54 -18.74
C LEU A 285 11.04 -12.63 -18.71
N LEU A 286 10.86 -11.31 -18.73
CA LEU A 286 11.94 -10.33 -18.85
C LEU A 286 12.33 -9.66 -17.53
N VAL A 287 11.42 -9.64 -16.55
CA VAL A 287 11.69 -9.08 -15.22
C VAL A 287 12.14 -10.23 -14.31
N PRO A 288 13.42 -10.28 -13.90
CA PRO A 288 13.94 -11.33 -13.03
C PRO A 288 13.40 -11.27 -11.60
#